data_AF-A0A0B5GLE6-F1
#
_entry.id   AF-A0A0B5GLE6-F1
#
_cell.length_a   1.000
_cell.length_b   1.000
_cell.length_c   1.000
_cell.angle_alpha   90.00
_cell.angle_beta   90.00
_cell.angle_gamma   90.00
#
_symmetry.space_group_name_H-M   'P 1'
#
loop_
_entity.id
_entity.type
_entity.pdbx_description
1 polymer ?
#
loop_
_entity_poly.entity_id
_entity_poly.type
_entity_poly.pdbx_seq_one_letter_code
_entity_poly.pdbx_strand_id
1 'polypeptide(L)'
;MTFLPVVVALFVSPSVTALVYADARRRDLSQRYCTAAASAVGLASFGGFLAASVLGSGLLSAFYRLLDRPVIAVTPLDLLFSLLFFGLAITAVAVLGYGFASRYGPLAPS
;
A
#
# COMPACT_ATOMS: atom_id res chain seq x y z
N MET A 1 -6.23 -19.40 2.54
CA MET A 1 -5.79 -18.12 3.11
C MET A 1 -4.32 -18.24 3.47
N THR A 2 -3.49 -17.28 3.06
CA THR A 2 -2.04 -17.29 3.35
C THR A 2 -1.72 -16.11 4.27
N PHE A 3 -1.08 -16.34 5.41
CA PHE A 3 -0.77 -15.27 6.38
C PHE A 3 0.50 -14.48 6.05
N LEU A 4 1.30 -14.95 5.09
CA LEU A 4 2.57 -14.31 4.74
C LEU A 4 2.43 -12.82 4.35
N PRO A 5 1.43 -12.38 3.55
CA PRO A 5 1.25 -10.96 3.26
C PRO A 5 1.03 -10.11 4.51
N VAL A 6 0.32 -10.64 5.51
CA VAL A 6 0.11 -9.95 6.80
C VAL A 6 1.41 -9.87 7.59
N VAL A 7 2.20 -10.93 7.62
CA VAL A 7 3.53 -10.91 8.27
C VAL A 7 4.42 -9.86 7.62
N VAL A 8 4.43 -9.78 6.29
CA VAL A 8 5.16 -8.74 5.56
C VAL A 8 4.64 -7.33 5.90
N ALA A 9 3.32 -7.16 6.02
CA ALA A 9 2.71 -5.89 6.41
C ALA A 9 3.19 -5.39 7.78
N LEU A 10 3.44 -6.29 8.74
CA LEU A 10 3.95 -5.92 10.07
C LEU A 10 5.34 -5.26 10.02
N PHE A 11 6.11 -5.44 8.94
CA PHE A 11 7.39 -4.77 8.74
C PHE A 11 7.27 -3.60 7.77
N VAL A 12 6.55 -3.77 6.67
CA VAL A 12 6.44 -2.75 5.61
C VAL A 12 5.66 -1.54 6.10
N SER A 13 4.50 -1.75 6.72
CA SER A 13 3.63 -0.64 7.14
C SER A 13 4.31 0.31 8.15
N PRO A 14 4.93 -0.15 9.27
CA PRO A 14 5.63 0.77 10.17
C PRO A 14 6.85 1.41 9.51
N SER A 15 7.57 0.69 8.63
CA SER A 15 8.71 1.25 7.90
C SER A 15 8.28 2.43 7.02
N VAL A 16 7.21 2.26 6.25
CA VAL A 16 6.70 3.33 5.38
C VAL A 16 6.09 4.48 6.19
N THR A 17 5.37 4.20 7.28
CA THR A 17 4.89 5.22 8.21
C THR A 17 6.05 6.06 8.76
N ALA A 18 7.14 5.42 9.22
CA ALA A 18 8.30 6.12 9.74
C ALA A 18 9.00 6.96 8.65
N LEU A 19 9.13 6.43 7.43
CA LEU A 19 9.70 7.16 6.30
C LEU A 19 8.88 8.39 5.93
N VAL A 20 7.54 8.27 5.83
CA VAL A 20 6.65 9.39 5.52
C VAL A 20 6.68 10.44 6.63
N TYR A 21 6.64 10.01 7.90
CA TYR A 21 6.74 10.93 9.02
C TYR A 21 8.08 11.69 9.03
N ALA A 22 9.19 10.99 8.79
CA ALA A 22 10.52 11.57 8.74
C ALA A 22 10.67 12.53 7.54
N ASP A 23 10.16 12.17 6.36
CA ASP A 23 10.17 13.05 5.18
C ASP A 23 9.29 14.29 5.40
N ALA A 24 8.08 14.15 5.93
CA ALA A 24 7.19 15.27 6.21
C ALA A 24 7.81 16.24 7.23
N ARG A 25 8.47 15.71 8.27
CA ARG A 25 9.21 16.50 9.25
C ARG A 25 10.43 17.19 8.66
N ARG A 26 11.16 16.55 7.74
CA ARG A 26 12.29 17.16 7.01
C ARG A 26 11.86 18.31 6.10
N ARG A 27 10.59 18.37 5.71
CA ARG A 27 10.00 19.44 4.91
C ARG A 27 9.33 20.52 5.77
N ASP A 28 9.55 20.51 7.07
CA ASP A 28 8.98 21.45 8.05
C ASP A 28 7.44 21.60 7.96
N LEU A 29 6.76 20.52 7.54
CA LEU A 29 5.30 20.50 7.51
C LEU A 29 4.73 20.48 8.93
N SER A 30 3.50 20.97 9.09
CA SER A 30 2.85 21.01 10.40
C SER A 30 2.80 19.63 11.05
N GLN A 31 2.98 19.57 12.36
CA GLN A 31 2.97 18.30 13.09
C GLN A 31 1.68 17.50 12.89
N ARG A 32 0.53 18.18 12.76
CA ARG A 32 -0.76 17.57 12.43
C ARG A 32 -0.73 16.89 11.07
N TYR A 33 -0.13 17.53 10.07
CA TYR A 33 0.03 16.95 8.74
C TYR A 33 0.97 15.74 8.77
N CYS A 34 2.12 15.85 9.45
CA CYS A 34 3.05 14.73 9.59
C CYS A 34 2.37 13.48 10.17
N THR A 35 1.59 13.65 11.25
CA THR A 35 0.87 12.52 11.87
C THR A 35 -0.23 11.98 10.97
N ALA A 36 -1.01 12.84 10.32
CA ALA A 36 -2.12 12.44 9.47
C ALA A 36 -1.64 11.74 8.19
N ALA A 37 -0.60 12.26 7.54
CA ALA A 37 -0.01 11.65 6.35
C ALA A 37 0.63 10.30 6.67
N ALA A 38 1.43 10.22 7.74
CA ALA A 38 2.09 8.99 8.13
C ALA A 38 1.09 7.88 8.54
N SER A 39 0.03 8.24 9.26
CA SER A 39 -1.03 7.29 9.64
C SER A 39 -1.85 6.85 8.43
N ALA A 40 -2.22 7.76 7.53
CA ALA A 40 -2.95 7.44 6.31
C ALA A 40 -2.17 6.48 5.41
N VAL A 41 -0.88 6.74 5.18
CA VAL A 41 -0.04 5.85 4.36
C VAL A 41 0.19 4.51 5.06
N GLY A 42 0.41 4.50 6.37
CA GLY A 42 0.55 3.26 7.15
C GLY A 42 -0.69 2.37 7.07
N LEU A 43 -1.87 2.97 7.28
CA LEU A 43 -3.15 2.28 7.22
C LEU A 43 -3.46 1.78 5.80
N ALA A 44 -3.17 2.59 4.77
CA ALA A 44 -3.35 2.18 3.38
C ALA A 44 -2.44 1.00 3.02
N SER A 45 -1.17 1.06 3.44
CA SER A 45 -0.21 -0.04 3.26
C SER A 45 -0.70 -1.32 3.94
N PHE A 46 -1.02 -1.25 5.23
CA PHE A 46 -1.51 -2.41 5.98
C PHE A 46 -2.81 -2.96 5.40
N GLY A 47 -3.75 -2.09 5.06
CA GLY A 47 -5.02 -2.43 4.43
C GLY A 47 -4.83 -3.13 3.08
N GLY A 48 -3.85 -2.72 2.27
CA GLY A 48 -3.54 -3.37 1.00
C GLY A 48 -3.05 -4.80 1.15
N PHE A 49 -2.13 -5.05 2.10
CA PHE A 49 -1.67 -6.42 2.40
C PHE A 49 -2.74 -7.27 3.08
N LEU A 50 -3.56 -6.69 3.97
CA LEU A 50 -4.67 -7.37 4.60
C LEU A 50 -5.72 -7.78 3.56
N ALA A 51 -6.09 -6.87 2.66
CA ALA A 51 -6.99 -7.14 1.55
C ALA A 51 -6.44 -8.27 0.66
N ALA A 52 -5.16 -8.22 0.29
CA ALA A 52 -4.52 -9.31 -0.45
C ALA A 52 -4.66 -10.67 0.27
N SER A 53 -4.41 -10.70 1.58
CA SER A 53 -4.52 -11.92 2.39
C SER A 53 -5.95 -12.47 2.47
N VAL A 54 -6.94 -11.59 2.61
CA VAL A 54 -8.36 -11.96 2.76
C VAL A 54 -8.97 -12.36 1.41
N LEU A 55 -8.72 -11.61 0.35
CA LEU A 55 -9.30 -11.88 -0.97
C LEU A 55 -8.58 -13.03 -1.70
N GLY A 56 -7.28 -13.22 -1.47
CA GLY A 56 -6.52 -14.35 -2.00
C GLY A 56 -6.70 -14.56 -3.50
N SER A 57 -7.09 -15.78 -3.89
CA SER A 57 -7.37 -16.14 -5.30
C SER A 57 -8.56 -15.39 -5.90
N GLY A 58 -9.50 -14.89 -5.08
CA GLY A 58 -10.63 -14.08 -5.54
C GLY A 58 -10.17 -12.76 -6.15
N LEU A 59 -9.09 -12.18 -5.62
CA LEU A 59 -8.48 -10.96 -6.16
C LEU A 59 -7.94 -11.17 -7.58
N LEU A 60 -7.20 -12.25 -7.78
CA LEU A 60 -6.65 -12.64 -9.09
C LEU A 60 -7.76 -12.98 -10.09
N SER A 61 -8.78 -13.72 -9.65
CA SER A 61 -9.94 -14.03 -10.49
C SER A 61 -10.66 -12.76 -10.95
N ALA A 62 -10.89 -11.79 -10.04
CA ALA A 62 -11.47 -10.50 -10.39
C ALA A 62 -10.58 -9.70 -11.36
N PHE A 63 -9.27 -9.70 -11.14
CA PHE A 63 -8.30 -9.04 -12.02
C PHE A 63 -8.29 -9.64 -13.43
N TYR A 64 -8.27 -10.97 -13.56
CA TYR A 64 -8.31 -11.62 -14.88
C TYR A 64 -9.63 -11.41 -15.60
N ARG A 65 -10.76 -11.41 -14.87
CA ARG A 65 -12.07 -11.05 -15.42
C ARG A 65 -12.10 -9.61 -15.94
N LEU A 66 -11.49 -8.67 -15.21
CA LEU A 66 -11.41 -7.27 -15.64
C LEU A 66 -10.60 -7.10 -16.94
N LEU A 67 -9.65 -8.00 -17.20
CA LEU A 67 -8.79 -8.00 -18.38
C LEU A 67 -9.28 -8.91 -19.51
N ASP A 68 -10.49 -9.48 -19.40
CA ASP A 68 -11.05 -10.47 -20.34
C ASP A 68 -10.08 -11.61 -20.68
N ARG A 69 -9.25 -12.03 -19.71
CA ARG A 69 -8.28 -13.10 -19.90
C ARG A 69 -8.75 -14.41 -19.27
N PRO A 70 -8.50 -15.57 -19.91
CA PRO A 70 -8.82 -16.85 -19.32
C PRO A 70 -8.03 -17.05 -18.03
N VAL A 71 -8.68 -17.63 -17.01
CA VAL A 71 -8.02 -17.97 -15.75
C VAL A 71 -7.06 -19.12 -16.02
N ILE A 72 -5.78 -18.80 -16.19
CA ILE A 72 -4.70 -19.78 -16.30
C ILE A 72 -4.47 -20.39 -14.92
N ALA A 73 -4.13 -21.68 -14.86
CA ALA A 73 -3.76 -22.32 -13.60
C ALA A 73 -2.57 -21.57 -12.96
N VAL A 74 -2.83 -20.89 -11.84
CA VAL A 74 -1.81 -20.09 -11.12
C VAL A 74 -1.09 -20.99 -10.14
N THR A 75 0.25 -20.99 -10.18
CA THR A 75 1.04 -21.77 -9.21
C THR A 75 0.89 -21.15 -7.80
N PRO A 76 1.07 -21.92 -6.71
CA PRO A 76 1.03 -21.37 -5.35
C PRO A 76 2.03 -20.22 -5.12
N LEU A 77 3.18 -20.29 -5.80
CA LEU A 77 4.23 -19.28 -5.74
C LEU A 77 3.82 -18.00 -6.49
N ASP A 78 3.25 -18.12 -7.68
CA ASP A 78 2.75 -16.97 -8.45
C ASP A 78 1.60 -16.26 -7.73
N LEU A 79 0.72 -17.03 -7.10
CA LEU A 79 -0.34 -16.49 -6.25
C LEU A 79 0.26 -15.67 -5.11
N LEU A 80 1.23 -16.24 -4.39
CA LEU A 80 1.89 -15.55 -3.28
C LEU A 80 2.56 -14.25 -3.73
N PHE A 81 3.35 -14.29 -4.80
CA PHE A 81 3.99 -13.08 -5.34
C PHE A 81 2.96 -12.04 -5.76
N SER A 82 1.88 -12.45 -6.43
CA SER A 82 0.82 -11.54 -6.85
C SER A 82 0.18 -10.82 -5.66
N LEU A 83 -0.06 -11.53 -4.56
CA LEU A 83 -0.60 -10.94 -3.33
C LEU A 83 0.37 -9.95 -2.68
N LEU A 84 1.67 -10.27 -2.64
CA LEU A 84 2.70 -9.38 -2.13
C LEU A 84 2.83 -8.12 -3.01
N PHE A 85 2.86 -8.30 -4.34
CA PHE A 85 2.92 -7.19 -5.28
C PHE A 85 1.69 -6.29 -5.20
N PHE A 86 0.51 -6.85 -4.96
CA PHE A 86 -0.69 -6.04 -4.76
C PHE A 86 -0.59 -5.14 -3.52
N GLY A 87 -0.16 -5.70 -2.38
CA GLY A 87 0.07 -4.91 -1.16
C GLY A 87 1.14 -3.83 -1.35
N LEU A 88 2.24 -4.16 -2.05
CA LEU A 88 3.28 -3.21 -2.41
C LEU A 88 2.78 -2.12 -3.37
N ALA A 89 1.96 -2.46 -4.35
CA ALA A 89 1.39 -1.50 -5.29
C ALA A 89 0.49 -0.49 -4.58
N ILE A 90 -0.38 -0.94 -3.67
CA ILE A 90 -1.19 -0.05 -2.84
C ILE A 90 -0.30 0.85 -1.98
N THR A 91 0.74 0.29 -1.37
CA THR A 91 1.72 1.05 -0.59
C THR A 91 2.40 2.13 -1.43
N ALA A 92 2.83 1.78 -2.64
CA ALA A 92 3.45 2.73 -3.59
C ALA A 92 2.47 3.84 -3.98
N VAL A 93 1.22 3.51 -4.31
CA VAL A 93 0.18 4.49 -4.63
C VAL A 93 -0.06 5.44 -3.44
N ALA A 94 -0.11 4.92 -2.21
CA ALA A 94 -0.29 5.75 -1.02
C ALA A 94 0.91 6.72 -0.80
N VAL A 95 2.14 6.23 -0.97
CA VAL A 95 3.35 7.07 -0.88
C VAL A 95 3.39 8.12 -1.99
N LEU A 96 3.01 7.76 -3.22
CA LEU A 96 2.89 8.72 -4.32
C LEU A 96 1.81 9.75 -4.03
N GLY A 97 0.64 9.33 -3.54
CA GLY A 97 -0.44 10.22 -3.12
C GLY A 97 0.01 11.22 -2.06
N TYR A 98 0.78 10.77 -1.06
CA TYR A 98 1.47 11.65 -0.11
C TYR A 98 2.44 12.61 -0.81
N GLY A 99 3.28 12.12 -1.72
CA GLY A 99 4.23 12.94 -2.47
C GLY A 99 3.55 14.04 -3.29
N PHE A 100 2.43 13.74 -3.94
CA PHE A 100 1.61 14.70 -4.66
C PHE A 100 0.91 15.68 -3.72
N ALA A 101 0.23 15.18 -2.67
CA ALA A 101 -0.51 16.02 -1.74
C ALA A 101 0.40 16.98 -0.96
N SER A 102 1.62 16.56 -0.63
CA SER A 102 2.60 17.41 0.07
C SER A 102 3.18 18.51 -0.82
N ARG A 103 3.18 18.35 -2.15
CA ARG A 103 3.75 19.33 -3.11
C ARG A 103 2.71 20.23 -3.76
N TYR A 104 1.51 19.71 -4.01
CA TYR A 104 0.47 20.39 -4.80
C TYR A 104 -0.86 20.51 -4.06
N GLY A 105 -0.95 20.03 -2.81
CA GLY A 105 -2.17 20.11 -2.02
C GLY A 105 -2.41 21.51 -1.44
N PRO A 106 -3.62 21.77 -0.90
CA PRO A 106 -4.00 23.05 -0.31
C PRO A 106 -3.20 23.46 0.95
N LEU A 107 -2.25 22.61 1.37
CA LEU A 107 -1.35 22.83 2.50
C LEU A 107 0.11 23.01 2.03
N ALA A 108 0.37 23.09 0.72
CA ALA A 108 1.68 23.43 0.20
C ALA A 108 2.05 24.87 0.62
N PRO A 109 3.28 25.12 1.10
CA PRO A 109 3.73 26.48 1.36
C PRO A 109 3.72 27.26 0.04
N SER A 110 2.92 28.33 0.00
CA SER A 110 2.91 29.35 -1.06
C SER A 110 4.21 30.15 -1.05
#